data_AF-A0A3L7UYN5-F1
#
_entry.id   AF-A0A3L7UYN5-F1
#
_cell.length_a   1.000
_cell.length_b   1.000
_cell.length_c   1.000
_cell.angle_alpha   90.00
_cell.angle_beta   90.00
_cell.angle_gamma   90.00
#
_symmetry.space_group_name_H-M   'P 1'
#
loop_
_entity.id
_entity.type
_entity.pdbx_description
1 polymer ?
#
loop_
_entity_poly.entity_id
_entity_poly.type
_entity_poly.pdbx_seq_one_letter_code
_entity_poly.pdbx_strand_id
1 'polypeptide(L)'
;LQRIPVITATQMLDSMQHNELPTRAEVTDVANAVIDGSDAVMLSGETAVGEYPIGAVRMMNRVACEAEQLVESSQFRTRSAPMKAQALLVTEAVTRGAGAAAEHLKASVIAVASRTGLTAMALSNQRISVPIIAVSDRPEIARRMCLFWGVTPVLTDTRTVGNAEPLLRYVVDWGKRQRIVQSGGRIILIAATNWSDEGHDLMMVHMVP
;
A
#
# COMPACT_ATOMS: atom_id res chain seq x y z
N LEU A 1 -12.85 11.36 -9.71
CA LEU A 1 -12.43 10.35 -10.71
C LEU A 1 -11.65 9.29 -9.95
N GLN A 2 -12.15 8.06 -9.92
CA GLN A 2 -11.48 6.95 -9.23
C GLN A 2 -10.09 6.76 -9.84
N ARG A 3 -9.04 6.86 -9.03
CA ARG A 3 -7.70 6.45 -9.43
C ARG A 3 -7.73 4.94 -9.65
N ILE A 4 -7.39 4.52 -10.85
CA ILE A 4 -7.30 3.12 -11.26
C ILE A 4 -5.82 2.73 -11.12
N PRO A 5 -5.47 1.55 -10.55
CA PRO A 5 -4.08 1.11 -10.49
C PRO A 5 -3.44 1.10 -11.88
N VAL A 6 -2.26 1.70 -11.99
CA VAL A 6 -1.49 1.76 -13.25
C VAL A 6 -0.27 0.87 -13.13
N ILE A 7 -0.05 0.04 -14.16
CA ILE A 7 1.09 -0.86 -14.26
C ILE A 7 1.95 -0.39 -15.43
N THR A 8 3.21 -0.08 -15.16
CA THR A 8 4.20 0.16 -16.21
C THR A 8 4.89 -1.16 -16.55
N ALA A 9 4.90 -1.50 -17.84
CA ALA A 9 5.18 -2.84 -18.31
C ALA A 9 6.12 -2.84 -19.51
N THR A 10 6.77 -4.01 -19.70
CA THR A 10 7.68 -4.39 -20.80
C THR A 10 9.09 -3.79 -20.72
N GLN A 11 10.08 -4.64 -21.02
CA GLN A 11 11.51 -4.28 -21.20
C GLN A 11 12.13 -3.43 -20.08
N MET A 12 11.63 -3.59 -18.85
CA MET A 12 12.07 -2.81 -17.70
C MET A 12 13.48 -3.22 -17.25
N LEU A 13 13.82 -4.52 -17.36
CA LEU A 13 15.15 -5.07 -17.06
C LEU A 13 15.55 -6.13 -18.12
N ASP A 14 15.25 -5.87 -19.40
CA ASP A 14 15.30 -6.85 -20.48
C ASP A 14 16.64 -7.58 -20.60
N SER A 15 17.75 -6.86 -20.45
CA SER A 15 19.10 -7.42 -20.52
C SER A 15 19.37 -8.47 -19.44
N MET A 16 18.62 -8.44 -18.33
CA MET A 16 18.73 -9.42 -17.25
C MET A 16 18.17 -10.80 -17.60
N GLN A 17 17.56 -10.96 -18.79
CA GLN A 17 17.28 -12.30 -19.32
C GLN A 17 18.56 -13.13 -19.49
N HIS A 18 19.67 -12.49 -19.86
CA HIS A 18 20.95 -13.16 -20.18
C HIS A 18 22.14 -12.62 -19.37
N ASN A 19 21.95 -11.58 -18.56
CA ASN A 19 23.00 -10.95 -17.76
C ASN A 19 22.61 -10.86 -16.29
N GLU A 20 23.60 -10.96 -15.39
CA GLU A 20 23.36 -10.81 -13.94
C GLU A 20 23.00 -9.38 -13.53
N LEU A 21 23.36 -8.38 -14.34
CA LEU A 21 23.16 -6.95 -14.07
C LEU A 21 22.47 -6.26 -15.24
N PRO A 22 21.57 -5.30 -14.96
CA PRO A 22 20.93 -4.50 -15.99
C PRO A 22 21.85 -3.41 -16.52
N THR A 23 21.43 -2.77 -17.60
CA THR A 23 22.04 -1.54 -18.09
C THR A 23 21.66 -0.34 -17.22
N ARG A 24 22.41 0.77 -17.36
CA ARG A 24 22.06 2.03 -16.69
C ARG A 24 20.72 2.61 -17.16
N ALA A 25 20.37 2.38 -18.42
CA ALA A 25 19.11 2.85 -18.99
C ALA A 25 17.92 2.14 -18.35
N GLU A 26 17.97 0.81 -18.25
CA GLU A 26 16.93 -0.02 -17.61
C GLU A 26 16.70 0.37 -16.14
N VAL A 27 17.78 0.60 -15.37
CA VAL A 27 17.65 1.10 -13.99
C VAL A 27 16.96 2.45 -13.94
N THR A 28 17.27 3.35 -14.88
CA THR A 28 16.65 4.68 -14.96
C THR A 28 15.19 4.60 -15.35
N ASP A 29 14.82 3.70 -16.27
CA ASP A 29 13.44 3.49 -16.71
C ASP A 29 12.55 2.97 -15.58
N VAL A 30 13.04 2.00 -14.79
CA VAL A 30 12.34 1.52 -13.59
C VAL A 30 12.16 2.64 -12.57
N ALA A 31 13.22 3.40 -12.29
CA ALA A 31 13.17 4.48 -11.31
C ALA A 31 12.16 5.57 -11.72
N ASN A 32 12.19 5.99 -12.99
CA ASN A 32 11.26 6.99 -13.51
C ASN A 32 9.82 6.49 -13.47
N ALA A 33 9.55 5.23 -13.80
CA ALA A 33 8.19 4.67 -13.71
C ALA A 33 7.61 4.76 -12.28
N VAL A 34 8.45 4.58 -11.26
CA VAL A 34 8.05 4.72 -9.85
C VAL A 34 7.82 6.19 -9.50
N ILE A 35 8.74 7.08 -9.89
CA ILE A 35 8.66 8.53 -9.63
C ILE A 35 7.42 9.14 -10.30
N ASP A 36 7.09 8.70 -11.51
CA ASP A 36 5.90 9.11 -12.27
C ASP A 36 4.59 8.62 -11.63
N GLY A 37 4.67 7.76 -10.61
CA GLY A 37 3.52 7.32 -9.82
C GLY A 37 2.83 6.08 -10.34
N SER A 38 3.54 5.18 -11.02
CA SER A 38 3.04 3.82 -11.28
C SER A 38 2.69 3.12 -9.95
N ASP A 39 1.65 2.31 -9.94
CA ASP A 39 1.30 1.49 -8.77
C ASP A 39 2.04 0.14 -8.78
N ALA A 40 2.41 -0.35 -9.96
CA ALA A 40 3.27 -1.51 -10.12
C ALA A 40 4.16 -1.40 -11.36
N VAL A 41 5.27 -2.15 -11.34
CA VAL A 41 6.18 -2.39 -12.45
C VAL A 41 6.21 -3.88 -12.77
N MET A 42 6.40 -4.24 -14.03
CA MET A 42 6.26 -5.63 -14.50
C MET A 42 7.53 -6.17 -15.12
N LEU A 43 7.85 -7.42 -14.79
CA LEU A 43 8.83 -8.26 -15.48
C LEU A 43 8.09 -9.27 -16.36
N SER A 44 8.59 -9.49 -17.56
CA SER A 44 8.02 -10.37 -18.58
C SER A 44 8.96 -11.54 -18.86
N GLY A 45 9.80 -11.44 -19.91
CA GLY A 45 10.75 -12.50 -20.29
C GLY A 45 11.80 -12.73 -19.22
N GLU A 46 12.16 -11.69 -18.48
CA GLU A 46 13.15 -11.68 -17.39
C GLU A 46 12.86 -12.75 -16.33
N THR A 47 11.58 -12.97 -16.00
CA THR A 47 11.15 -13.96 -15.00
C THR A 47 10.53 -15.20 -15.61
N ALA A 48 9.95 -15.12 -16.82
CA ALA A 48 9.29 -16.24 -17.46
C ALA A 48 10.28 -17.25 -18.07
N VAL A 49 11.36 -16.77 -18.70
CA VAL A 49 12.31 -17.60 -19.46
C VAL A 49 13.78 -17.21 -19.26
N GLY A 50 14.06 -16.11 -18.56
CA GLY A 50 15.42 -15.62 -18.32
C GLY A 50 16.26 -16.52 -17.43
N GLU A 51 17.59 -16.39 -17.55
CA GLU A 51 18.59 -17.14 -16.78
C GLU A 51 18.70 -16.65 -15.32
N TYR A 52 18.34 -15.38 -15.06
CA TYR A 52 18.49 -14.72 -13.75
C TYR A 52 17.16 -14.22 -13.14
N PRO A 53 16.09 -15.03 -13.05
CA PRO A 53 14.75 -14.55 -12.68
C PRO A 53 14.69 -14.00 -11.26
N ILE A 54 15.40 -14.63 -10.31
CA ILE A 54 15.50 -14.15 -8.92
C ILE A 54 16.31 -12.84 -8.87
N GLY A 55 17.36 -12.73 -9.69
CA GLY A 55 18.19 -11.53 -9.79
C GLY A 55 17.38 -10.34 -10.30
N ALA A 56 16.59 -10.54 -11.36
CA ALA A 56 15.71 -9.51 -11.94
C ALA A 56 14.69 -8.99 -10.92
N VAL A 57 14.00 -9.87 -10.20
CA VAL A 57 13.04 -9.45 -9.15
C VAL A 57 13.73 -8.67 -8.03
N ARG A 58 14.89 -9.14 -7.55
CA ARG A 58 15.66 -8.44 -6.51
C ARG A 58 16.16 -7.07 -6.98
N MET A 59 16.57 -6.96 -8.25
CA MET A 59 17.01 -5.70 -8.84
C MET A 59 15.84 -4.73 -8.97
N MET A 60 14.70 -5.18 -9.53
CA MET A 60 13.47 -4.39 -9.63
C MET A 60 13.04 -3.83 -8.27
N ASN A 61 13.01 -4.68 -7.24
CA ASN A 61 12.67 -4.28 -5.88
C ASN A 61 13.65 -3.23 -5.34
N ARG A 62 14.95 -3.41 -5.56
CA ARG A 62 15.97 -2.46 -5.09
C ARG A 62 15.79 -1.09 -5.74
N VAL A 63 15.64 -1.05 -7.07
CA VAL A 63 15.46 0.21 -7.79
C VAL A 63 14.17 0.90 -7.35
N ALA A 64 13.07 0.16 -7.18
CA ALA A 64 11.82 0.71 -6.68
C ALA A 64 11.97 1.33 -5.28
N CYS A 65 12.59 0.62 -4.33
CA CYS A 65 12.80 1.14 -2.97
C CYS A 65 13.70 2.38 -2.92
N GLU A 66 14.71 2.48 -3.80
CA GLU A 66 15.55 3.70 -3.90
C GLU A 66 14.76 4.86 -4.54
N ALA A 67 13.98 4.59 -5.59
CA ALA A 67 13.16 5.60 -6.25
C ALA A 67 12.04 6.15 -5.33
N GLU A 68 11.43 5.29 -4.51
CA GLU A 68 10.40 5.70 -3.53
C GLU A 68 10.90 6.72 -2.50
N GLN A 69 12.21 6.71 -2.17
CA GLN A 69 12.80 7.70 -1.27
C GLN A 69 12.87 9.11 -1.89
N LEU A 70 12.84 9.21 -3.22
CA LEU A 70 12.86 10.46 -3.96
C LEU A 70 11.45 11.03 -4.20
N VAL A 71 10.41 10.24 -3.93
CA VAL A 71 9.02 10.64 -4.07
C VAL A 71 8.61 11.50 -2.88
N GLU A 72 8.41 12.80 -3.11
CA GLU A 72 7.79 13.65 -2.09
C GLU A 72 6.28 13.46 -2.07
N SER A 73 5.68 13.20 -0.90
CA SER A 73 4.22 13.04 -0.78
C SER A 73 3.46 14.28 -1.27
N SER A 74 4.07 15.47 -1.19
CA SER A 74 3.56 16.74 -1.70
C SER A 74 3.20 16.70 -3.20
N GLN A 75 3.94 15.93 -4.01
CA GLN A 75 3.79 15.87 -5.47
C GLN A 75 2.43 15.28 -5.90
N PHE A 76 1.81 14.48 -5.03
CA PHE A 76 0.56 13.76 -5.32
C PHE A 76 -0.67 14.34 -4.62
N ARG A 77 -0.50 15.29 -3.68
CA ARG A 77 -1.57 15.84 -2.83
C ARG A 77 -2.60 16.70 -3.58
N THR A 78 -2.36 17.07 -4.83
CA THR A 78 -3.19 18.03 -5.59
C THR A 78 -4.26 17.42 -6.51
N ARG A 79 -4.45 16.09 -6.55
CA ARG A 79 -5.30 15.43 -7.56
C ARG A 79 -6.46 14.59 -7.02
N SER A 80 -7.31 15.15 -6.16
CA SER A 80 -8.55 14.47 -5.73
C SER A 80 -9.79 15.28 -6.08
N ALA A 81 -10.51 14.86 -7.13
CA ALA A 81 -11.88 15.33 -7.39
C ALA A 81 -12.87 14.64 -6.44
N PRO A 82 -13.88 15.34 -5.90
CA PRO A 82 -14.79 14.80 -4.88
C PRO A 82 -15.57 13.56 -5.35
N MET A 83 -15.77 12.58 -4.45
CA MET A 83 -16.61 11.40 -4.68
C MET A 83 -18.10 11.70 -4.43
N LYS A 84 -19.01 11.06 -5.17
CA LYS A 84 -20.44 11.46 -5.28
C LYS A 84 -21.42 10.78 -4.30
N ALA A 85 -20.98 10.00 -3.30
CA ALA A 85 -21.89 9.30 -2.36
C ALA A 85 -21.56 9.59 -0.89
N GLN A 86 -22.58 9.74 -0.02
CA GLN A 86 -22.41 10.19 1.37
C GLN A 86 -21.57 9.26 2.25
N ALA A 87 -21.76 7.93 2.18
CA ALA A 87 -20.93 6.96 2.91
C ALA A 87 -19.46 6.99 2.44
N LEU A 88 -19.25 7.30 1.15
CA LEU A 88 -17.93 7.52 0.59
C LEU A 88 -17.34 8.86 1.05
N LEU A 89 -18.16 9.89 1.31
CA LEU A 89 -17.68 11.17 1.86
C LEU A 89 -17.14 11.03 3.29
N VAL A 90 -17.84 10.29 4.16
CA VAL A 90 -17.34 10.01 5.52
C VAL A 90 -16.04 9.22 5.46
N THR A 91 -16.03 8.13 4.68
CA THR A 91 -14.82 7.32 4.46
C THR A 91 -13.67 8.15 3.88
N GLU A 92 -13.94 9.04 2.94
CA GLU A 92 -12.96 9.97 2.36
C GLU A 92 -12.41 10.93 3.42
N ALA A 93 -13.28 11.53 4.24
CA ALA A 93 -12.86 12.44 5.31
C ALA A 93 -12.00 11.72 6.36
N VAL A 94 -12.41 10.53 6.79
CA VAL A 94 -11.68 9.70 7.76
C VAL A 94 -10.34 9.26 7.20
N THR A 95 -10.30 8.77 5.97
CA THR A 95 -9.03 8.33 5.35
C THR A 95 -8.08 9.50 5.12
N ARG A 96 -8.56 10.68 4.70
CA ARG A 96 -7.73 11.89 4.60
C ARG A 96 -7.19 12.33 5.97
N GLY A 97 -8.05 12.35 6.98
CA GLY A 97 -7.65 12.66 8.36
C GLY A 97 -6.61 11.69 8.91
N ALA A 98 -6.79 10.39 8.63
CA ALA A 98 -5.86 9.34 9.01
C ALA A 98 -4.49 9.50 8.33
N GLY A 99 -4.45 9.81 7.03
CA GLY A 99 -3.19 10.10 6.34
C GLY A 99 -2.45 11.29 6.95
N ALA A 100 -3.15 12.39 7.20
CA ALA A 100 -2.57 13.57 7.84
C ALA A 100 -2.07 13.29 9.27
N ALA A 101 -2.86 12.57 10.07
CA ALA A 101 -2.48 12.17 11.42
C ALA A 101 -1.27 11.23 11.41
N ALA A 102 -1.21 10.29 10.47
CA ALA A 102 -0.10 9.36 10.33
C ALA A 102 1.22 10.08 10.04
N GLU A 103 1.24 11.02 9.09
CA GLU A 103 2.43 11.83 8.78
C GLU A 103 2.83 12.69 9.99
N HIS A 104 1.88 13.41 10.60
CA HIS A 104 2.15 14.32 11.71
C HIS A 104 2.70 13.59 12.95
N LEU A 105 2.11 12.44 13.28
CA LEU A 105 2.51 11.64 14.43
C LEU A 105 3.72 10.73 14.14
N LYS A 106 4.24 10.73 12.90
CA LYS A 106 5.27 9.79 12.44
C LYS A 106 4.86 8.36 12.78
N ALA A 107 3.64 8.00 12.40
CA ALA A 107 3.10 6.67 12.63
C ALA A 107 3.98 5.62 11.96
N SER A 108 4.14 4.48 12.63
CA SER A 108 4.85 3.33 12.08
C SER A 108 4.06 2.70 10.94
N VAL A 109 2.73 2.72 11.02
CA VAL A 109 1.85 2.11 10.03
C VAL A 109 0.42 2.63 10.13
N ILE A 110 -0.31 2.63 9.02
CA ILE A 110 -1.77 2.72 8.99
C ILE A 110 -2.33 1.32 8.80
N ALA A 111 -3.28 0.91 9.62
CA ALA A 111 -3.99 -0.35 9.46
C ALA A 111 -5.46 -0.10 9.14
N VAL A 112 -5.98 -0.82 8.16
CA VAL A 112 -7.37 -0.73 7.72
C VAL A 112 -7.92 -2.12 7.47
N ALA A 113 -9.13 -2.41 7.95
CA ALA A 113 -9.83 -3.62 7.54
C ALA A 113 -10.77 -3.32 6.37
N SER A 114 -10.66 -4.01 5.24
CA SER A 114 -11.38 -3.66 4.01
C SER A 114 -11.92 -4.89 3.28
N ARG A 115 -13.25 -4.95 3.12
CA ARG A 115 -13.95 -6.05 2.41
C ARG A 115 -14.15 -5.80 0.92
N THR A 116 -14.02 -4.56 0.47
CA THR A 116 -14.16 -4.17 -0.95
C THR A 116 -12.84 -3.70 -1.55
N GLY A 117 -11.85 -3.37 -0.70
CA GLY A 117 -10.59 -2.73 -1.10
C GLY A 117 -10.68 -1.22 -1.21
N LEU A 118 -11.88 -0.61 -1.20
CA LEU A 118 -12.07 0.81 -1.51
C LEU A 118 -11.37 1.74 -0.51
N THR A 119 -11.42 1.44 0.79
CA THR A 119 -10.77 2.26 1.82
C THR A 119 -9.24 2.15 1.76
N ALA A 120 -8.71 0.97 1.46
CA ALA A 120 -7.28 0.78 1.24
C ALA A 120 -6.82 1.54 -0.02
N MET A 121 -7.61 1.52 -1.09
CA MET A 121 -7.37 2.30 -2.30
C MET A 121 -7.43 3.80 -2.01
N ALA A 122 -8.38 4.27 -1.20
CA ALA A 122 -8.47 5.68 -0.79
C ALA A 122 -7.25 6.16 -0.01
N LEU A 123 -6.67 5.31 0.86
CA LEU A 123 -5.41 5.60 1.53
C LEU A 123 -4.22 5.58 0.56
N SER A 124 -4.14 4.55 -0.28
CA SER A 124 -3.08 4.40 -1.29
C SER A 124 -3.03 5.61 -2.24
N ASN A 125 -4.19 6.14 -2.63
CA ASN A 125 -4.33 7.31 -3.48
C ASN A 125 -3.75 8.59 -2.88
N GLN A 126 -3.57 8.65 -1.55
CA GLN A 126 -2.96 9.80 -0.91
C GLN A 126 -1.44 9.81 -1.07
N ARG A 127 -0.82 8.70 -1.52
CA ARG A 127 0.63 8.58 -1.75
C ARG A 127 1.46 9.08 -0.56
N ILE A 128 0.98 8.75 0.65
CA ILE A 128 1.68 9.03 1.92
C ILE A 128 2.83 8.04 2.12
N SER A 129 3.92 8.49 2.76
CA SER A 129 5.10 7.65 3.00
C SER A 129 4.91 6.62 4.12
N VAL A 130 3.82 6.71 4.89
CA VAL A 130 3.52 5.76 5.96
C VAL A 130 2.95 4.47 5.34
N PRO A 131 3.52 3.28 5.62
CA PRO A 131 3.03 2.03 5.05
C PRO A 131 1.60 1.73 5.49
N ILE A 132 0.84 1.05 4.62
CA ILE A 132 -0.55 0.68 4.86
C ILE A 132 -0.66 -0.84 4.96
N ILE A 133 -1.18 -1.35 6.07
CA ILE A 133 -1.59 -2.74 6.22
C ILE A 133 -3.09 -2.82 5.95
N ALA A 134 -3.48 -3.49 4.86
CA ALA A 134 -4.88 -3.68 4.51
C ALA A 134 -5.33 -5.11 4.83
N VAL A 135 -6.12 -5.27 5.87
CA VAL A 135 -6.60 -6.55 6.36
C VAL A 135 -7.93 -6.90 5.68
N SER A 136 -8.09 -8.13 5.20
CA SER A 136 -9.32 -8.59 4.55
C SER A 136 -9.66 -10.03 4.92
N ASP A 137 -10.95 -10.36 4.93
CA ASP A 137 -11.48 -11.73 5.04
C ASP A 137 -11.66 -12.40 3.66
N ARG A 138 -11.41 -11.67 2.57
CA ARG A 138 -11.68 -12.10 1.19
C ARG A 138 -10.39 -12.26 0.40
N PRO A 139 -9.99 -13.50 0.04
CA PRO A 139 -8.77 -13.76 -0.71
C PRO A 139 -8.69 -12.97 -2.04
N GLU A 140 -9.81 -12.81 -2.72
CA GLU A 140 -9.90 -12.04 -3.97
C GLU A 140 -9.63 -10.54 -3.78
N ILE A 141 -9.99 -10.00 -2.62
CA ILE A 141 -9.75 -8.59 -2.29
C ILE A 141 -8.30 -8.40 -1.86
N ALA A 142 -7.76 -9.30 -1.03
CA ALA A 142 -6.34 -9.31 -0.68
C ALA A 142 -5.45 -9.33 -1.93
N ARG A 143 -5.76 -10.20 -2.91
CA ARG A 143 -5.03 -10.25 -4.20
C ARG A 143 -5.12 -8.96 -5.01
N ARG A 144 -6.29 -8.31 -5.06
CA ARG A 144 -6.47 -7.02 -5.76
C ARG A 144 -5.67 -5.91 -5.10
N MET A 145 -5.65 -5.87 -3.76
CA MET A 145 -4.94 -4.87 -3.00
C MET A 145 -3.41 -4.95 -3.15
N CYS A 146 -2.85 -6.07 -3.64
CA CYS A 146 -1.43 -6.13 -4.02
C CYS A 146 -1.03 -5.13 -5.10
N LEU A 147 -1.99 -4.60 -5.87
CA LEU A 147 -1.76 -3.59 -6.90
C LEU A 147 -1.89 -2.15 -6.38
N PHE A 148 -2.15 -1.96 -5.09
CA PHE A 148 -2.30 -0.64 -4.49
C PHE A 148 -0.96 -0.20 -3.91
N TRP A 149 -0.41 0.91 -4.41
CA TRP A 149 0.87 1.43 -3.95
C TRP A 149 0.87 1.68 -2.43
N GLY A 150 1.95 1.30 -1.75
CA GLY A 150 2.10 1.45 -0.31
C GLY A 150 1.25 0.51 0.53
N VAL A 151 0.45 -0.39 -0.08
CA VAL A 151 -0.43 -1.32 0.62
C VAL A 151 0.18 -2.72 0.68
N THR A 152 0.32 -3.23 1.91
CA THR A 152 0.57 -4.66 2.16
C THR A 152 -0.75 -5.33 2.56
N PRO A 153 -1.34 -6.18 1.71
CA PRO A 153 -2.56 -6.89 2.05
C PRO A 153 -2.29 -8.06 2.99
N VAL A 154 -3.18 -8.26 3.96
CA VAL A 154 -3.13 -9.37 4.91
C VAL A 154 -4.49 -10.07 4.94
N LEU A 155 -4.49 -11.36 4.60
CA LEU A 155 -5.67 -12.21 4.66
C LEU A 155 -5.84 -12.77 6.08
N THR A 156 -7.02 -12.60 6.66
CA THR A 156 -7.38 -13.13 7.99
C THR A 156 -8.86 -13.53 8.03
N ASP A 157 -9.40 -13.86 9.20
CA ASP A 157 -10.80 -14.22 9.40
C ASP A 157 -11.73 -13.03 9.71
N THR A 158 -13.05 -13.28 9.60
CA THR A 158 -14.11 -12.30 9.91
C THR A 158 -14.11 -11.81 11.34
N ARG A 159 -13.65 -12.64 12.29
CA ARG A 159 -13.60 -12.31 13.72
C ARG A 159 -12.59 -11.22 14.01
N THR A 160 -11.48 -11.24 13.25
CA THR A 160 -10.41 -10.25 13.33
C THR A 160 -10.82 -8.93 12.69
N VAL A 161 -11.44 -8.97 11.50
CA VAL A 161 -11.81 -7.74 10.77
C VAL A 161 -13.05 -7.05 11.33
N GLY A 162 -13.94 -7.79 11.99
CA GLY A 162 -15.25 -7.31 12.42
C GLY A 162 -15.27 -6.31 13.58
N ASN A 163 -14.16 -6.13 14.29
CA ASN A 163 -14.09 -5.30 15.49
C ASN A 163 -12.72 -4.62 15.60
N ALA A 164 -12.71 -3.37 16.06
CA ALA A 164 -11.49 -2.55 16.15
C ALA A 164 -10.42 -3.16 17.08
N GLU A 165 -10.82 -3.73 18.22
CA GLU A 165 -9.86 -4.26 19.21
C GLU A 165 -9.19 -5.58 18.77
N PRO A 166 -9.90 -6.62 18.27
CA PRO A 166 -9.27 -7.78 17.63
C PRO A 166 -8.37 -7.40 16.45
N LEU A 167 -8.82 -6.47 15.59
CA LEU A 167 -8.04 -5.98 14.47
C LEU A 167 -6.73 -5.33 14.94
N LEU A 168 -6.80 -4.46 15.95
CA LEU A 168 -5.62 -3.81 16.52
C LEU A 168 -4.61 -4.82 17.06
N ARG A 169 -5.06 -5.79 17.87
CA ARG A 169 -4.20 -6.85 18.40
C ARG A 169 -3.52 -7.63 17.29
N TYR A 170 -4.29 -8.04 16.29
CA TYR A 170 -3.76 -8.75 15.14
C TYR A 170 -2.70 -7.95 14.39
N VAL A 171 -2.94 -6.66 14.13
CA VAL A 171 -2.01 -5.76 13.45
C VAL A 171 -0.74 -5.54 14.27
N VAL A 172 -0.85 -5.39 15.59
CA VAL A 172 0.31 -5.26 16.49
C VAL A 172 1.17 -6.53 16.42
N ASP A 173 0.55 -7.70 16.57
CA ASP A 173 1.26 -8.98 16.58
C ASP A 173 1.90 -9.28 15.22
N TRP A 174 1.16 -9.04 14.14
CA TRP A 174 1.67 -9.19 12.78
C TRP A 174 2.80 -8.20 12.51
N GLY A 175 2.63 -6.93 12.87
CA GLY A 175 3.60 -5.86 12.67
C GLY A 175 4.90 -6.09 13.44
N LYS A 176 4.83 -6.61 14.68
CA LYS A 176 6.00 -7.01 15.47
C LYS A 176 6.75 -8.17 14.81
N ARG A 177 6.04 -9.20 14.32
CA ARG A 177 6.66 -10.33 13.59
C ARG A 177 7.37 -9.90 12.30
N GLN A 178 6.77 -8.97 11.56
CA GLN A 178 7.34 -8.43 10.32
C GLN A 178 8.38 -7.32 10.57
N ARG A 179 8.65 -6.95 11.82
CA ARG A 179 9.55 -5.86 12.22
C ARG A 179 9.17 -4.47 11.66
N ILE A 180 7.89 -4.29 11.33
CA ILE A 180 7.32 -3.01 10.85
C ILE A 180 6.89 -2.14 12.04
N VAL A 181 6.58 -2.76 13.17
CA VAL A 181 6.10 -2.08 14.39
C VAL A 181 6.97 -2.48 15.58
N GLN A 182 7.31 -1.51 16.42
CA GLN A 182 8.12 -1.68 17.64
C GLN A 182 7.42 -1.01 18.83
N SER A 183 7.82 -1.35 20.07
CA SER A 183 7.34 -0.68 21.28
C SER A 183 7.61 0.83 21.21
N GLY A 184 6.63 1.64 21.61
CA GLY A 184 6.63 3.10 21.42
C GLY A 184 6.23 3.58 20.02
N GLY A 185 6.10 2.67 19.04
CA GLY A 185 5.56 2.95 17.72
C GLY A 185 4.08 3.33 17.77
N ARG A 186 3.62 4.07 16.76
CA ARG A 186 2.23 4.55 16.67
C ARG A 186 1.53 3.89 15.49
N ILE A 187 0.34 3.38 15.72
CA ILE A 187 -0.53 2.78 14.70
C ILE A 187 -1.74 3.67 14.53
N ILE A 188 -2.08 4.02 13.29
CA ILE A 188 -3.38 4.61 12.96
C ILE A 188 -4.28 3.49 12.48
N LEU A 189 -5.37 3.23 13.20
CA LEU A 189 -6.37 2.23 12.82
C LEU A 189 -7.57 2.92 12.17
N ILE A 190 -8.00 2.40 11.03
CA ILE A 190 -9.24 2.76 10.36
C ILE A 190 -10.18 1.55 10.38
N ALA A 191 -11.36 1.73 10.96
CA ALA A 191 -12.39 0.72 11.10
C ALA A 191 -13.78 1.33 10.86
N ALA A 192 -14.82 0.51 10.97
CA ALA A 192 -16.20 0.95 10.98
C ALA A 192 -16.79 0.73 12.38
N THR A 193 -17.62 1.66 12.86
CA THR A 193 -18.42 1.47 14.09
C THR A 193 -19.43 0.35 13.92
N ASN A 194 -19.91 0.13 12.70
CA ASN A 194 -20.74 -1.00 12.31
C ASN A 194 -20.12 -1.72 11.11
N TRP A 195 -19.62 -2.94 11.34
CA TRP A 195 -18.90 -3.73 10.33
C TRP A 195 -19.74 -4.14 9.11
N SER A 196 -21.07 -4.02 9.18
CA SER A 196 -21.97 -4.32 8.04
C SER A 196 -22.05 -3.21 7.00
N ASP A 197 -21.60 -1.99 7.32
CA ASP A 197 -21.85 -0.82 6.47
C ASP A 197 -20.72 -0.59 5.47
N GLU A 198 -21.05 -0.04 4.29
CA GLU A 198 -20.14 0.09 3.14
C GLU A 198 -19.04 1.18 3.32
N GLY A 199 -18.77 1.64 4.54
CA GLY A 199 -17.82 2.73 4.80
C GLY A 199 -17.10 2.63 6.15
N HIS A 200 -16.07 3.46 6.30
CA HIS A 200 -15.26 3.56 7.52
C HIS A 200 -15.44 4.93 8.14
N ASP A 201 -15.93 4.95 9.38
CA ASP A 201 -16.25 6.15 10.14
C ASP A 201 -15.42 6.28 11.44
N LEU A 202 -14.56 5.30 11.74
CA LEU A 202 -13.71 5.28 12.93
C LEU A 202 -12.22 5.43 12.58
N MET A 203 -11.57 6.39 13.24
CA MET A 203 -10.10 6.53 13.29
C MET A 203 -9.64 6.43 14.74
N MET A 204 -8.65 5.58 15.01
CA MET A 204 -8.04 5.42 16.34
C MET A 204 -6.52 5.49 16.24
N VAL A 205 -5.88 6.16 17.20
CA VAL A 205 -4.42 6.17 17.35
C VAL A 205 -4.05 5.26 18.52
N HIS A 206 -3.16 4.30 18.29
CA HIS A 206 -2.66 3.39 19.31
C HIS A 206 -1.14 3.49 19.44
N MET A 207 -0.65 3.61 20.67
CA MET A 207 0.77 3.49 20.98
C MET A 207 1.06 2.05 21.38
N VAL A 208 2.02 1.45 20.69
CA VAL A 208 2.40 0.05 20.90
C VAL A 208 3.12 -0.06 22.24
N PRO A 209 2.68 -0.96 23.14
CA PRO A 209 3.36 -1.19 24.40
C PRO A 209 4.73 -1.82 24.20
#